data_AF-A0A0X1KYT7-F1
#
_entry.id   AF-A0A0X1KYT7-F1
#
_cell.length_a   1.000
_cell.length_b   1.000
_cell.length_c   1.000
_cell.angle_alpha   90.00
_cell.angle_beta   90.00
_cell.angle_gamma   90.00
#
_symmetry.space_group_name_H-M   'P 1'
#
loop_
_entity.id
_entity.type
_entity.pdbx_description
1 polymer ?
#
loop_
_entity_poly.entity_id
_entity_poly.type
_entity_poly.pdbx_seq_one_letter_code
_entity_poly.pdbx_strand_id
1 'polypeptide(L)'
;MRLLPLLLLFSTSAFASTDCEKAESMLSPSVHLVVQALRLHKQNADHKTIAQWRVNTFNPEIEKIITANELSPKELMSPDLSLTREVYNDVMMRSKIYVGHVYSYSKGTINEDAVEEQRKAINAVVQKFKSICVSQ
;
A
#
# COMPACT_ATOMS: atom_id res chain seq x y z
N MET A 1 -22.90 51.36 22.28
CA MET A 1 -23.43 50.05 21.88
C MET A 1 -22.32 49.02 21.95
N ARG A 2 -22.64 47.86 22.52
CA ARG A 2 -21.74 46.77 22.93
C ARG A 2 -21.39 45.83 21.76
N LEU A 3 -20.16 45.26 21.82
CA LEU A 3 -19.71 43.88 21.48
C LEU A 3 -19.94 43.40 20.03
N LEU A 4 -19.11 42.64 19.32
CA LEU A 4 -17.74 42.07 19.38
C LEU A 4 -17.55 41.47 17.94
N PRO A 5 -16.33 41.19 17.43
CA PRO A 5 -16.12 40.69 16.07
C PRO A 5 -16.51 39.21 16.00
N LEU A 6 -17.32 38.83 15.02
CA LEU A 6 -17.61 37.43 14.75
C LEU A 6 -16.38 36.84 14.04
N LEU A 7 -15.50 36.23 14.83
CA LEU A 7 -14.48 35.30 14.38
C LEU A 7 -15.12 34.27 13.45
N LEU A 8 -14.78 34.35 12.17
CA LEU A 8 -14.91 33.23 11.23
C LEU A 8 -13.91 32.16 11.71
N LEU A 9 -14.40 31.26 12.56
CA LEU A 9 -13.70 30.04 12.91
C LEU A 9 -13.55 29.20 11.64
N PHE A 10 -12.32 29.14 11.14
CA PHE A 10 -11.87 28.14 10.19
C PHE A 10 -12.28 26.76 10.71
N SER A 11 -13.28 26.16 10.06
CA SER A 11 -13.59 24.75 10.23
C SER A 11 -12.88 24.01 9.11
N THR A 12 -11.57 23.73 9.28
CA THR A 12 -10.86 22.77 8.44
C THR A 12 -11.23 21.37 8.92
N SER A 13 -12.45 20.93 8.65
CA SER A 13 -12.76 19.50 8.68
C SER A 13 -12.26 18.92 7.37
N ALA A 14 -11.04 18.37 7.39
CA ALA A 14 -10.57 17.48 6.34
C ALA A 14 -11.52 16.28 6.30
N PHE A 15 -12.49 16.32 5.39
CA PHE A 15 -13.32 15.16 5.09
C PHE A 15 -12.42 14.17 4.35
N ALA A 16 -11.86 13.18 5.05
CA ALA A 16 -11.35 12.00 4.37
C ALA A 16 -12.53 11.39 3.61
N SER A 17 -12.42 11.27 2.29
CA SER A 17 -13.46 10.60 1.51
C SER A 17 -13.51 9.12 1.92
N THR A 18 -14.68 8.48 1.79
CA THR A 18 -14.82 7.04 2.03
C THR A 18 -13.83 6.22 1.19
N ASP A 19 -13.42 6.73 0.02
CA ASP A 19 -12.37 6.14 -0.82
C ASP A 19 -10.99 6.22 -0.15
N CYS A 20 -10.64 7.36 0.46
CA CYS A 20 -9.39 7.50 1.20
C CYS A 20 -9.33 6.60 2.43
N GLU A 21 -10.39 6.57 3.24
CA GLU A 21 -10.43 5.74 4.46
C GLU A 21 -10.28 4.25 4.13
N LYS A 22 -10.99 3.79 3.10
CA LYS A 22 -10.92 2.40 2.67
C LYS A 22 -9.61 2.07 1.97
N ALA A 23 -9.04 3.00 1.21
CA ALA A 23 -7.71 2.85 0.65
C ALA A 23 -6.64 2.76 1.76
N GLU A 24 -6.74 3.57 2.81
CA GLU A 24 -5.76 3.61 3.90
C GLU A 24 -5.70 2.28 4.68
N SER A 25 -6.85 1.64 4.93
CA SER A 25 -6.94 0.38 5.66
C SER A 25 -6.18 -0.77 4.98
N MET A 26 -5.99 -0.70 3.66
CA MET A 26 -5.16 -1.63 2.89
C MET A 26 -3.71 -1.14 2.75
N LEU A 27 -3.53 0.15 2.49
CA LEU A 27 -2.24 0.73 2.10
C LEU A 27 -1.22 0.65 3.24
N SER A 28 -1.55 1.19 4.41
CA SER A 28 -0.62 1.28 5.54
C SER A 28 -0.02 -0.06 5.95
N PRO A 29 -0.82 -1.12 6.20
CA PRO A 29 -0.25 -2.42 6.56
C PRO A 29 0.48 -3.11 5.40
N SER A 30 0.01 -2.98 4.15
CA SER A 30 0.69 -3.56 2.99
C SER A 30 2.05 -2.91 2.73
N VAL A 31 2.13 -1.59 2.85
CA VAL A 31 3.38 -0.82 2.68
C VAL A 31 4.43 -1.24 3.70
N HIS A 32 4.03 -1.55 4.94
CA HIS A 32 4.97 -2.07 5.95
C HIS A 32 5.67 -3.35 5.47
N LEU A 33 4.92 -4.29 4.90
CA LEU A 33 5.45 -5.53 4.34
C LEU A 33 6.35 -5.29 3.11
N VAL A 34 5.95 -4.36 2.23
CA VAL A 34 6.75 -3.97 1.06
C VAL A 34 8.08 -3.32 1.48
N VAL A 35 8.07 -2.46 2.49
CA VAL A 35 9.28 -1.84 3.03
C VAL A 35 10.22 -2.90 3.60
N GLN A 36 9.70 -3.92 4.29
CA GLN A 36 10.52 -5.00 4.79
C GLN A 36 11.14 -5.84 3.66
N ALA A 37 10.39 -6.13 2.60
CA ALA A 37 10.92 -6.78 1.41
C ALA A 37 12.02 -5.95 0.73
N LEU A 38 11.84 -4.63 0.63
CA LEU A 38 12.84 -3.71 0.10
C LEU A 38 14.12 -3.71 0.96
N ARG A 39 13.99 -3.75 2.29
CA ARG A 39 15.15 -3.85 3.19
C ARG A 39 15.94 -5.13 2.94
N LEU A 40 15.27 -6.28 2.86
CA LEU A 40 15.91 -7.57 2.56
C LEU A 40 16.62 -7.53 1.22
N HIS A 41 15.99 -6.96 0.19
CA HIS A 41 16.59 -6.79 -1.13
C HIS A 41 17.85 -5.90 -1.06
N LYS A 42 17.78 -4.72 -0.43
CA LYS A 42 18.92 -3.79 -0.33
C LYS A 42 20.06 -4.29 0.56
N GLN A 43 19.78 -5.20 1.48
CA GLN A 43 20.78 -5.89 2.28
C GLN A 43 21.42 -7.08 1.56
N ASN A 44 21.02 -7.37 0.31
CA ASN A 44 21.41 -8.58 -0.41
C ASN A 44 21.18 -9.85 0.42
N ALA A 45 20.06 -9.90 1.15
CA ALA A 45 19.71 -11.06 1.97
C ALA A 45 19.65 -12.33 1.11
N ASP A 46 20.14 -13.44 1.65
CA ASP A 46 20.11 -14.70 0.93
C ASP A 46 18.67 -15.23 0.74
N HIS A 47 18.50 -16.12 -0.24
CA HIS A 47 17.19 -16.69 -0.55
C HIS A 47 16.58 -17.49 0.61
N LYS A 48 17.39 -18.03 1.53
CA LYS A 48 16.91 -18.79 2.70
C LYS A 48 16.26 -17.86 3.71
N THR A 49 16.91 -16.74 4.00
CA THR A 49 16.41 -15.67 4.89
C THR A 49 15.11 -15.10 4.34
N ILE A 50 15.08 -14.80 3.03
CA ILE A 50 13.86 -14.30 2.39
C ILE A 50 12.75 -15.36 2.41
N ALA A 51 13.06 -16.64 2.15
CA ALA A 51 12.07 -17.72 2.22
C ALA A 51 11.47 -17.88 3.63
N GLN A 52 12.31 -17.84 4.68
CA GLN A 52 11.87 -17.92 6.06
C GLN A 52 10.95 -16.74 6.42
N TRP A 53 11.36 -15.52 6.09
CA TRP A 53 10.52 -14.33 6.31
C TRP A 53 9.19 -14.42 5.53
N ARG A 54 9.22 -14.94 4.30
CA ARG A 54 8.02 -15.14 3.48
C ARG A 54 7.01 -16.04 4.17
N VAL A 55 7.47 -17.20 4.64
CA VAL A 55 6.59 -18.20 5.27
C VAL A 55 6.13 -17.76 6.65
N ASN A 56 7.02 -17.21 7.46
CA ASN A 56 6.75 -16.93 8.87
C ASN A 56 6.08 -15.58 9.11
N THR A 57 6.18 -14.64 8.15
CA THR A 57 5.71 -13.26 8.36
C THR A 57 4.91 -12.76 7.17
N PHE A 58 5.50 -12.71 5.97
CA PHE A 58 4.82 -12.05 4.84
C PHE A 58 3.50 -12.73 4.47
N ASN A 59 3.51 -14.04 4.22
CA ASN A 59 2.31 -14.76 3.77
C ASN A 59 1.17 -14.69 4.80
N PRO A 60 1.37 -14.97 6.10
CA PRO A 60 0.31 -14.84 7.09
C PRO A 60 -0.25 -13.41 7.19
N GLU A 61 0.62 -12.41 7.21
CA GLU A 61 0.19 -11.02 7.37
C GLU A 61 -0.53 -10.48 6.13
N ILE A 62 -0.03 -10.76 4.91
CA ILE A 62 -0.70 -10.29 3.70
C ILE A 62 -2.06 -10.96 3.50
N GLU A 63 -2.20 -12.25 3.81
CA GLU A 63 -3.50 -12.94 3.72
C GLU A 63 -4.50 -12.39 4.75
N LYS A 64 -4.04 -12.02 5.95
CA LYS A 64 -4.87 -11.34 6.95
C LYS A 64 -5.35 -9.97 6.45
N ILE A 65 -4.46 -9.19 5.83
CA ILE A 65 -4.81 -7.88 5.26
C ILE A 65 -5.82 -8.05 4.12
N ILE A 66 -5.58 -9.01 3.21
CA ILE A 66 -6.49 -9.30 2.08
C ILE A 66 -7.87 -9.71 2.59
N THR A 67 -7.94 -10.66 3.52
CA THR A 67 -9.21 -11.13 4.08
C THR A 67 -9.99 -10.01 4.77
N ALA A 68 -9.29 -9.13 5.50
CA ALA A 68 -9.93 -8.02 6.20
C ALA A 68 -10.42 -6.89 5.26
N ASN A 69 -9.91 -6.84 4.02
CA ASN A 69 -10.17 -5.75 3.08
C ASN A 69 -10.67 -6.26 1.71
N GLU A 70 -11.27 -7.45 1.68
CA GLU A 70 -11.82 -8.01 0.44
C GLU A 70 -12.88 -7.07 -0.13
N LEU A 71 -12.75 -6.75 -1.43
CA LEU A 71 -13.71 -5.89 -2.11
C LEU A 71 -14.80 -6.74 -2.75
N SER A 72 -16.05 -6.39 -2.47
CA SER A 72 -17.17 -6.99 -3.18
C SER A 72 -17.14 -6.62 -4.68
N PRO A 73 -17.78 -7.41 -5.57
CA PRO A 73 -17.89 -7.06 -6.98
C PRO A 73 -18.47 -5.67 -7.23
N LYS A 74 -19.40 -5.21 -6.38
CA LYS A 74 -19.99 -3.86 -6.47
C LYS A 74 -18.94 -2.78 -6.22
N GLU A 75 -18.07 -2.97 -5.24
CA GLU A 75 -17.01 -2.00 -4.89
C GLU A 75 -15.90 -1.98 -5.94
N LEU A 76 -15.57 -3.15 -6.50
CA LEU A 76 -14.67 -3.28 -7.65
C LEU A 76 -15.19 -2.59 -8.92
N MET A 77 -16.47 -2.22 -8.98
CA MET A 77 -17.07 -1.51 -10.11
C MET A 77 -17.47 -0.06 -9.79
N SER A 78 -17.41 0.37 -8.53
CA SER A 78 -17.94 1.68 -8.10
C SER A 78 -16.99 2.82 -8.49
N PRO A 79 -17.35 3.76 -9.37
CA PRO A 79 -16.44 4.86 -9.75
C PRO A 79 -15.94 5.69 -8.56
N ASP A 80 -16.73 5.76 -7.48
CA ASP A 80 -16.42 6.48 -6.24
C ASP A 80 -15.30 5.83 -5.41
N LEU A 81 -14.90 4.60 -5.74
CA LEU A 81 -13.85 3.84 -5.04
C LEU A 81 -12.61 3.60 -5.93
N SER A 82 -12.28 4.56 -6.80
CA SER A 82 -11.19 4.40 -7.75
C SER A 82 -9.83 4.23 -7.06
N LEU A 83 -9.55 5.02 -6.02
CA LEU A 83 -8.27 4.92 -5.31
C LEU A 83 -8.19 3.62 -4.52
N THR A 84 -9.27 3.22 -3.86
CA THR A 84 -9.42 1.94 -3.15
C THR A 84 -9.06 0.77 -4.07
N ARG A 85 -9.60 0.74 -5.30
CA ARG A 85 -9.26 -0.33 -6.25
C ARG A 85 -7.80 -0.33 -6.67
N GLU A 86 -7.23 0.84 -6.91
CA GLU A 86 -5.82 0.95 -7.26
C GLU A 86 -4.93 0.47 -6.12
N VAL A 87 -5.22 0.87 -4.87
CA VAL A 87 -4.48 0.38 -3.70
C VAL A 87 -4.65 -1.14 -3.52
N TYR A 88 -5.86 -1.65 -3.68
CA TYR A 88 -6.13 -3.09 -3.61
C TYR A 88 -5.27 -3.86 -4.62
N ASN A 89 -5.30 -3.46 -5.89
CA ASN A 89 -4.60 -4.16 -6.96
C ASN A 89 -3.07 -3.95 -6.92
N ASP A 90 -2.63 -2.70 -6.85
CA ASP A 90 -1.24 -2.33 -7.12
C ASP A 90 -0.39 -2.12 -5.87
N VAL A 91 -0.98 -2.09 -4.68
CA VAL A 91 -0.23 -2.14 -3.42
C VAL A 91 -0.41 -3.49 -2.75
N MET A 92 -1.65 -3.88 -2.44
CA MET A 92 -1.91 -5.10 -1.67
C MET A 92 -1.64 -6.36 -2.50
N MET A 93 -2.31 -6.55 -3.64
CA MET A 93 -2.13 -7.76 -4.46
C MET A 93 -0.74 -7.82 -5.11
N ARG A 94 -0.26 -6.70 -5.65
CA ARG A 94 1.07 -6.60 -6.26
C ARG A 94 2.22 -6.83 -5.26
N SER A 95 2.01 -6.60 -3.96
CA SER A 95 3.05 -6.92 -2.95
C SER A 95 3.48 -8.39 -3.00
N LYS A 96 2.56 -9.31 -3.30
CA LYS A 96 2.86 -10.75 -3.44
C LYS A 96 3.82 -11.01 -4.61
N ILE A 97 3.62 -10.30 -5.72
CA ILE A 97 4.49 -10.36 -6.90
C ILE A 97 5.85 -9.77 -6.57
N TYR A 98 5.88 -8.58 -5.95
CA TYR A 98 7.13 -7.92 -5.56
C TYR A 98 7.99 -8.79 -4.63
N VAL A 99 7.39 -9.38 -3.58
CA VAL A 99 8.09 -10.28 -2.67
C VAL A 99 8.57 -11.56 -3.38
N GLY A 100 7.76 -12.08 -4.31
CA GLY A 100 8.17 -13.18 -5.19
C GLY A 100 9.40 -12.82 -6.02
N HIS A 101 9.45 -11.62 -6.58
CA HIS A 101 10.58 -11.13 -7.37
C HIS A 101 11.82 -10.91 -6.50
N VAL A 102 11.70 -10.33 -5.31
CA VAL A 102 12.83 -10.20 -4.36
C VAL A 102 13.44 -11.56 -4.05
N TYR A 103 12.61 -12.58 -3.81
CA TYR A 103 13.09 -13.95 -3.61
C TYR A 103 13.75 -14.53 -4.86
N SER A 104 13.13 -14.42 -6.04
CA SER A 104 13.68 -14.93 -7.30
C SER A 104 15.00 -14.26 -7.67
N TYR A 105 15.13 -12.96 -7.42
CA TYR A 105 16.37 -12.22 -7.61
C TYR A 105 17.49 -12.75 -6.70
N SER A 106 17.20 -13.01 -5.42
CA SER A 106 18.17 -13.60 -4.49
C SER A 106 18.63 -15.02 -4.87
N LYS A 107 17.90 -15.70 -5.77
CA LYS A 107 18.28 -16.98 -6.37
C LYS A 107 19.01 -16.85 -7.71
N GLY A 108 19.16 -15.64 -8.23
CA GLY A 108 19.70 -15.38 -9.56
C GLY A 108 18.78 -15.83 -10.70
N THR A 109 17.47 -16.03 -10.46
CA THR A 109 16.54 -16.50 -11.51
C THR A 109 15.86 -15.37 -12.28
N ILE A 110 15.96 -14.14 -11.80
CA ILE A 110 15.53 -12.92 -12.49
C ILE A 110 16.55 -11.81 -12.28
N ASN A 111 16.51 -10.77 -13.10
CA ASN A 111 17.34 -9.58 -12.96
C ASN A 111 16.76 -8.56 -11.96
N GLU A 112 17.57 -7.57 -11.60
CA GLU A 112 17.17 -6.49 -10.68
C GLU A 112 16.05 -5.61 -11.28
N ASP A 113 16.03 -5.43 -12.60
CA ASP A 113 15.02 -4.62 -13.30
C ASP A 113 13.59 -5.11 -13.02
N ALA A 114 13.39 -6.43 -13.00
CA ALA A 114 12.09 -7.03 -12.69
C ALA A 114 11.65 -6.77 -11.23
N VAL A 115 12.59 -6.62 -10.28
CA VAL A 115 12.29 -6.21 -8.90
C VAL A 115 11.92 -4.73 -8.86
N GLU A 116 12.70 -3.91 -9.56
CA GLU A 116 12.55 -2.46 -9.58
C GLU A 116 11.26 -2.00 -10.28
N GLU A 117 10.82 -2.68 -11.33
CA GLU A 117 9.55 -2.43 -11.99
C GLU A 117 8.36 -2.56 -11.03
N GLN A 118 8.32 -3.65 -10.26
CA GLN A 118 7.25 -3.86 -9.27
C GLN A 118 7.31 -2.82 -8.16
N ARG A 119 8.51 -2.45 -7.70
CA ARG A 119 8.71 -1.39 -6.70
C ARG A 119 8.19 -0.04 -7.21
N LYS A 120 8.49 0.32 -8.46
CA LYS A 120 8.03 1.56 -9.09
C LYS A 120 6.50 1.60 -9.20
N ALA A 121 5.88 0.50 -9.63
CA ALA A 121 4.43 0.39 -9.72
C ALA A 121 3.74 0.58 -8.36
N ILE A 122 4.21 -0.12 -7.32
CA ILE A 122 3.69 0.05 -5.95
C ILE A 122 3.89 1.50 -5.48
N ASN A 123 5.09 2.06 -5.65
CA ASN A 123 5.39 3.42 -5.18
C ASN A 123 4.54 4.48 -5.91
N ALA A 124 4.24 4.30 -7.20
CA ALA A 124 3.39 5.24 -7.94
C ALA A 124 2.01 5.37 -7.29
N VAL A 125 1.37 4.26 -6.90
CA VAL A 125 0.08 4.28 -6.23
C VAL A 125 0.18 4.82 -4.80
N VAL A 126 1.27 4.52 -4.07
CA VAL A 126 1.52 5.12 -2.75
C VAL A 126 1.66 6.64 -2.82
N GLN A 127 2.37 7.16 -3.82
CA GLN A 127 2.49 8.62 -3.99
C GLN A 127 1.15 9.25 -4.40
N LYS A 128 0.39 8.58 -5.28
CA LYS A 128 -0.96 9.02 -5.64
C LYS A 128 -1.87 9.09 -4.42
N PHE A 129 -1.94 8.04 -3.61
CA PHE A 129 -2.69 8.05 -2.35
C PHE A 129 -2.29 9.23 -1.45
N LYS A 130 -0.99 9.45 -1.22
CA LYS A 130 -0.51 10.56 -0.39
C LYS A 130 -0.93 11.92 -0.92
N SER A 131 -0.89 12.10 -2.24
CA SER A 131 -1.29 13.36 -2.89
C SER A 131 -2.80 13.65 -2.77
N ILE A 132 -3.63 12.61 -2.71
CA ILE A 132 -5.09 12.74 -2.66
C ILE A 132 -5.59 12.80 -1.20
N CYS A 133 -5.04 11.98 -0.31
CA CYS A 133 -5.63 11.69 1.00
C CYS A 133 -4.83 12.23 2.21
N VAL A 134 -3.53 12.49 2.05
CA VAL A 134 -2.66 12.91 3.17
C VAL A 134 -2.25 14.38 3.05
N SER A 135 -2.42 14.98 1.87
CA SER A 135 -2.06 16.38 1.60
C SER A 135 -3.30 17.28 1.69
N GLN A 136 -3.67 17.68 2.91
CA GLN A 136 -4.43 18.91 3.23
C GLN A 136 -3.86 19.53 4.52
#